data_AF-A0A1U7DR52-F1
#
_entry.id   AF-A0A1U7DR52-F1
#
_cell.length_a   1.000
_cell.length_b   1.000
_cell.length_c   1.000
_cell.angle_alpha   90.00
_cell.angle_beta   90.00
_cell.angle_gamma   90.00
#
_symmetry.space_group_name_H-M   'P 1'
#
loop_
_entity.id
_entity.type
_entity.pdbx_description
1 polymer ?
#
loop_
_entity_poly.entity_id
_entity_poly.type
_entity_poly.pdbx_seq_one_letter_code
_entity_poly.pdbx_strand_id
1 'polypeptide(L)'
;MMKKLLITLSVLACFMSCKEAPKTNSTDANDKIDIEVDSTKIDVVEETPVKKTTQQIKEELTSKGFKVFDYVDEKTQDTILMQQYFMAFLKRGPIRNQNEEEAALIQEGHLAHLGKMYELGYADISGPFGDDGDIRGITIYNVPTLKMADSLAKSDPAVKAGRIEVEIHPWYAAKGFPLR
;
A
#
# COMPACT_ATOMS: atom_id res chain seq x y z
N MET A 1 -57.30 -22.97 -22.14
CA MET A 1 -57.01 -23.86 -21.00
C MET A 1 -56.05 -23.15 -20.07
N MET A 2 -56.52 -22.84 -18.85
CA MET A 2 -55.80 -22.10 -17.80
C MET A 2 -54.92 -23.05 -16.99
N LYS A 3 -53.81 -22.54 -16.47
CA LYS A 3 -53.65 -22.33 -15.01
C LYS A 3 -52.40 -21.49 -14.72
N LYS A 4 -52.63 -20.23 -14.33
CA LYS A 4 -51.69 -19.43 -13.54
C LYS A 4 -51.73 -19.97 -12.11
N LEU A 5 -50.57 -20.06 -11.45
CA LEU A 5 -50.49 -20.30 -10.01
C LEU A 5 -49.86 -19.07 -9.34
N LEU A 6 -50.73 -18.29 -8.69
CA LEU A 6 -50.41 -17.28 -7.68
C LEU A 6 -50.57 -17.93 -6.29
N ILE A 7 -49.59 -17.82 -5.40
CA ILE A 7 -49.73 -18.01 -3.94
C ILE A 7 -48.70 -17.08 -3.26
N THR A 8 -49.07 -15.82 -3.02
CA THR A 8 -49.42 -15.19 -1.73
C THR A 8 -48.30 -15.06 -0.70
N LEU A 9 -47.91 -13.79 -0.52
CA LEU A 9 -47.21 -13.18 0.61
C LEU A 9 -47.96 -13.43 1.94
N SER A 10 -47.26 -13.82 3.00
CA SER A 10 -47.79 -13.70 4.36
C SER A 10 -46.70 -13.14 5.28
N VAL A 11 -46.92 -11.90 5.71
CA VAL A 11 -46.21 -11.21 6.78
C VAL A 11 -46.89 -11.62 8.08
N LEU A 12 -46.14 -12.08 9.08
CA LEU A 12 -46.60 -12.06 10.47
C LEU A 12 -45.46 -11.66 11.40
N ALA A 13 -45.71 -10.58 12.13
CA ALA A 13 -44.79 -9.90 13.02
C ALA A 13 -44.86 -10.46 14.46
N CYS A 14 -43.70 -10.36 15.13
CA CYS A 14 -43.44 -10.13 16.56
C CYS A 14 -44.19 -10.94 17.63
N PHE A 15 -43.43 -11.66 18.45
CA PHE A 15 -43.53 -11.57 19.91
C PHE A 15 -42.13 -11.60 20.55
N MET A 16 -41.84 -10.57 21.35
CA MET A 16 -40.76 -10.55 22.33
C MET A 16 -40.98 -11.66 23.37
N SER A 17 -39.89 -12.28 23.86
CA SER A 17 -39.90 -12.92 25.18
C SER A 17 -38.60 -12.63 25.91
N CYS A 18 -38.76 -12.15 27.14
CA CYS A 18 -37.72 -11.73 28.05
C CYS A 18 -37.00 -12.91 28.73
N LYS A 19 -35.71 -12.68 29.02
CA LYS A 19 -34.92 -13.03 30.21
C LYS A 19 -35.51 -14.04 31.22
N GLU A 20 -34.69 -15.03 31.59
CA GLU A 20 -34.26 -15.22 32.98
C GLU A 20 -32.99 -16.11 33.07
N ALA A 21 -32.11 -15.76 34.01
CA ALA A 21 -30.88 -16.48 34.36
C ALA A 21 -31.02 -17.04 35.79
N PRO A 22 -30.33 -18.13 36.16
CA PRO A 22 -30.24 -18.52 37.56
C PRO A 22 -29.09 -17.78 38.26
N LYS A 23 -29.42 -17.13 39.38
CA LYS A 23 -28.48 -16.65 40.39
C LYS A 23 -28.13 -17.79 41.35
N THR A 24 -26.88 -17.82 41.81
CA THR A 24 -26.54 -18.26 43.17
C THR A 24 -25.59 -17.25 43.81
N ASN A 25 -26.01 -16.81 45.00
CA ASN A 25 -25.44 -15.83 45.94
C ASN A 25 -24.06 -16.28 46.51
N SER A 26 -23.23 -15.53 47.24
CA SER A 26 -23.25 -14.27 48.02
C SER A 26 -21.76 -13.85 48.18
N THR A 27 -21.30 -12.68 48.66
CA THR A 27 -21.77 -11.78 49.74
C THR A 27 -20.99 -10.46 49.64
N ASP A 28 -21.61 -9.40 50.14
CA ASP A 28 -21.22 -7.99 50.14
C ASP A 28 -19.94 -7.61 50.89
N ALA A 29 -19.32 -6.49 50.49
CA ALA A 29 -18.99 -5.38 51.38
C ALA A 29 -18.66 -4.09 50.59
N ASN A 30 -19.37 -3.00 50.93
CA ASN A 30 -19.07 -1.62 50.56
C ASN A 30 -17.62 -1.24 50.88
N ASP A 31 -16.95 -0.50 50.00
CA ASP A 31 -16.45 0.82 50.41
C ASP A 31 -16.22 1.75 49.21
N LYS A 32 -16.66 3.00 49.36
CA LYS A 32 -16.28 4.11 48.49
C LYS A 32 -14.94 4.63 48.97
N ILE A 33 -13.93 4.65 48.10
CA ILE A 33 -12.75 5.50 48.32
C ILE A 33 -12.42 6.18 46.99
N ASP A 34 -12.68 7.48 46.95
CA ASP A 34 -12.09 8.40 45.99
C ASP A 34 -10.57 8.47 46.28
N ILE A 35 -9.73 8.09 45.32
CA ILE A 35 -8.29 8.34 45.37
C ILE A 35 -7.87 9.11 44.11
N GLU A 36 -7.62 10.38 44.37
CA GLU A 36 -6.85 11.34 43.60
C GLU A 36 -5.47 10.74 43.25
N VAL A 37 -5.22 10.47 41.96
CA VAL A 37 -3.89 10.02 41.52
C VAL A 37 -3.09 11.24 41.10
N ASP A 38 -2.30 11.64 42.10
CA ASP A 38 -1.14 12.51 42.10
C ASP A 38 -0.28 12.42 40.83
N SER A 39 0.01 13.61 40.32
CA SER A 39 0.94 13.94 39.25
C SER A 39 2.35 13.44 39.55
N THR A 40 2.68 12.23 39.11
CA THR A 40 4.08 11.84 38.94
C THR A 40 4.43 11.91 37.46
N LYS A 41 5.10 12.99 37.07
CA LYS A 41 5.77 13.15 35.78
C LYS A 41 6.75 11.99 35.59
N ILE A 42 6.40 11.06 34.72
CA ILE A 42 7.37 10.18 34.09
C ILE A 42 7.81 10.95 32.85
N ASP A 43 8.98 11.56 32.91
CA ASP A 43 9.67 12.11 31.74
C ASP A 43 10.04 10.94 30.83
N VAL A 44 9.09 10.51 30.01
CA VAL A 44 9.37 9.70 28.83
C VAL A 44 10.10 10.64 27.88
N VAL A 45 11.43 10.59 27.92
CA VAL A 45 12.28 11.14 26.85
C VAL A 45 11.94 10.32 25.62
N GLU A 46 11.02 10.86 24.82
CA GLU A 46 10.75 10.41 23.47
C GLU A 46 12.04 10.67 22.68
N GLU A 47 12.85 9.62 22.47
CA GLU A 47 13.99 9.69 21.56
C GLU A 47 13.44 9.91 20.15
N THR A 48 13.19 11.16 19.78
CA THR A 48 12.90 11.53 18.40
C THR A 48 14.07 11.08 17.54
N PRO A 49 13.86 10.22 16.52
CA PRO A 49 14.93 9.78 15.65
C PRO A 49 15.53 11.00 14.96
N VAL A 50 16.84 11.18 15.10
CA VAL A 50 17.58 12.30 14.49
C VAL A 50 17.38 12.24 12.97
N LYS A 51 16.53 13.12 12.45
CA LYS A 51 16.24 13.22 11.02
C LYS A 51 17.51 13.65 10.29
N LYS A 52 18.03 12.81 9.39
CA LYS A 52 19.20 13.12 8.56
C LYS A 52 18.99 14.45 7.82
N THR A 53 20.05 15.25 7.71
CA THR A 53 20.01 16.47 6.91
C THR A 53 19.93 16.15 5.42
N THR A 54 19.43 17.08 4.61
CA THR A 54 19.35 16.92 3.14
C THR A 54 20.73 16.61 2.53
N GLN A 55 21.79 17.22 3.05
CA GLN A 55 23.15 16.97 2.59
C GLN A 55 23.61 15.54 2.90
N GLN A 56 23.36 15.04 4.12
CA GLN A 56 23.69 13.66 4.50
C GLN A 56 22.94 12.64 3.63
N ILE A 57 21.66 12.92 3.33
CA ILE A 57 20.84 12.07 2.44
C ILE A 57 21.44 12.06 1.03
N LYS A 58 21.83 13.22 0.50
CA LYS A 58 22.44 13.35 -0.83
C LYS A 58 23.75 12.56 -0.93
N GLU A 59 24.62 12.68 0.07
CA GLU A 59 25.89 11.94 0.14
C GLU A 59 25.66 10.42 0.22
N GLU A 60 24.71 9.98 1.03
CA GLU A 60 24.34 8.56 1.13
C GLU A 60 23.79 8.02 -0.20
N LEU A 61 22.85 8.73 -0.83
CA LEU A 61 22.27 8.33 -2.11
C LEU A 61 23.34 8.27 -3.21
N THR A 62 24.20 9.28 -3.27
CA THR A 62 25.30 9.33 -4.25
C THR A 62 26.27 8.17 -4.04
N SER A 63 26.64 7.85 -2.79
CA SER A 63 27.54 6.72 -2.50
C SER A 63 26.91 5.35 -2.84
N LYS A 64 25.58 5.25 -2.80
CA LYS A 64 24.81 4.08 -3.27
C LYS A 64 24.59 4.05 -4.79
N GLY A 65 25.09 5.04 -5.52
CA GLY A 65 25.00 5.13 -6.99
C GLY A 65 23.69 5.74 -7.52
N PHE A 66 22.87 6.34 -6.66
CA PHE A 66 21.69 7.07 -7.11
C PHE A 66 22.08 8.40 -7.76
N LYS A 67 21.31 8.81 -8.77
CA LYS A 67 21.44 10.15 -9.36
C LYS A 67 20.53 11.12 -8.63
N VAL A 68 21.13 12.20 -8.14
CA VAL A 68 20.44 13.24 -7.37
C VAL A 68 20.94 14.63 -7.79
N PHE A 69 20.10 15.64 -7.65
CA PHE A 69 20.49 17.05 -7.84
C PHE A 69 19.63 17.96 -6.97
N ASP A 70 20.08 19.20 -6.81
CA ASP A 70 19.34 20.21 -6.04
C ASP A 70 18.51 21.06 -6.99
N TYR A 71 17.23 21.21 -6.69
CA TYR A 71 16.32 22.13 -7.37
C TYR A 71 15.95 23.25 -6.41
N VAL A 72 16.10 24.51 -6.82
CA VAL A 72 15.70 25.67 -6.01
C VAL A 72 14.35 26.15 -6.49
N ASP A 73 13.35 26.13 -5.62
CA ASP A 73 12.03 26.66 -5.94
C ASP A 73 12.10 28.19 -6.02
N GLU A 74 11.69 28.76 -7.15
CA GLU A 74 11.87 30.19 -7.42
C GLU A 74 11.08 31.09 -6.45
N LYS A 75 9.97 30.61 -5.89
CA LYS A 75 9.08 31.42 -5.05
C LYS A 75 9.49 31.39 -3.59
N THR A 76 9.80 30.21 -3.09
CA THR A 76 10.14 29.97 -1.69
C THR A 76 11.64 30.11 -1.43
N GLN A 77 12.47 30.01 -2.47
CA GLN A 77 13.93 29.91 -2.38
C GLN A 77 14.41 28.66 -1.62
N ASP A 78 13.52 27.68 -1.42
CA ASP A 78 13.84 26.42 -0.76
C ASP A 78 14.60 25.49 -1.71
N THR A 79 15.62 24.81 -1.18
CA THR A 79 16.36 23.76 -1.89
C THR A 79 15.70 22.41 -1.70
N ILE A 80 15.25 21.82 -2.81
CA ILE A 80 14.61 20.51 -2.89
C ILE A 80 15.61 19.50 -3.48
N LEU A 81 15.84 18.40 -2.75
CA LEU A 81 16.64 17.29 -3.28
C LEU A 81 15.81 16.46 -4.25
N MET A 82 16.19 16.46 -5.52
CA MET A 82 15.61 15.63 -6.57
C MET A 82 16.38 14.32 -6.68
N GLN A 83 15.67 13.19 -6.80
CA GLN A 83 16.25 11.87 -7.05
C GLN A 83 15.70 11.29 -8.35
N GLN A 84 16.54 10.61 -9.12
CA GLN A 84 16.10 9.76 -10.23
C GLN A 84 15.52 8.45 -9.71
N TYR A 85 14.30 8.18 -10.14
CA TYR A 85 13.59 6.91 -10.04
C TYR A 85 13.38 6.35 -11.44
N PHE A 86 12.77 5.17 -11.52
CA PHE A 86 12.39 4.55 -12.79
C PHE A 86 10.89 4.26 -12.79
N MET A 87 10.15 5.01 -13.61
CA MET A 87 8.73 4.81 -13.83
C MET A 87 8.54 3.66 -14.82
N ALA A 88 7.97 2.55 -14.36
CA ALA A 88 7.61 1.41 -15.19
C ALA A 88 6.12 1.45 -15.51
N PHE A 89 5.78 1.62 -16.79
CA PHE A 89 4.44 1.42 -17.30
C PHE A 89 4.22 -0.07 -17.56
N LEU A 90 3.17 -0.62 -16.93
CA LEU A 90 2.79 -2.02 -17.07
C LEU A 90 1.71 -2.11 -18.14
N LYS A 91 2.08 -2.47 -19.36
CA LYS A 91 1.21 -2.51 -20.53
C LYS A 91 0.57 -3.88 -20.68
N ARG A 92 -0.60 -3.93 -21.32
CA ARG A 92 -1.27 -5.17 -21.70
C ARG A 92 -0.33 -5.99 -22.58
N GLY A 93 0.01 -7.19 -22.13
CA GLY A 93 0.84 -8.11 -22.90
C GLY A 93 0.05 -8.92 -23.92
N PRO A 94 0.74 -9.50 -24.93
CA PRO A 94 0.12 -10.19 -26.05
C PRO A 94 -0.38 -11.60 -25.71
N ILE A 95 0.03 -12.19 -24.58
CA ILE A 95 -0.31 -13.57 -24.21
C ILE A 95 -1.40 -13.56 -23.13
N ARG A 96 -2.63 -13.93 -23.51
CA ARG A 96 -3.82 -13.92 -22.63
C ARG A 96 -4.71 -15.15 -22.77
N ASN A 97 -4.19 -16.23 -23.34
CA ASN A 97 -4.91 -17.48 -23.61
C ASN A 97 -4.91 -18.45 -22.42
N GLN A 98 -4.44 -18.04 -21.25
CA GLN A 98 -4.46 -18.86 -20.04
C GLN A 98 -5.89 -19.12 -19.57
N ASN A 99 -6.12 -20.29 -18.99
CA ASN A 99 -7.41 -20.59 -18.34
C ASN A 99 -7.57 -19.76 -17.04
N GLU A 100 -8.75 -19.82 -16.42
CA GLU A 100 -9.05 -19.02 -15.22
C GLU A 100 -8.11 -19.34 -14.04
N GLU A 101 -7.77 -20.62 -13.83
CA GLU A 101 -6.89 -21.05 -12.74
C GLU A 101 -5.46 -20.53 -12.93
N GLU A 102 -4.90 -20.71 -14.14
CA GLU A 102 -3.59 -20.20 -14.52
C GLU A 102 -3.53 -18.67 -14.43
N ALA A 103 -4.56 -17.98 -14.90
CA ALA A 103 -4.62 -16.53 -14.84
C ALA A 103 -4.67 -16.02 -13.39
N ALA A 104 -5.38 -16.71 -12.50
CA ALA A 104 -5.44 -16.38 -11.07
C ALA A 104 -4.07 -16.58 -10.40
N LEU A 105 -3.39 -17.70 -10.66
CA LEU A 105 -2.05 -17.97 -10.12
C LEU A 105 -1.01 -16.95 -10.59
N ILE A 106 -1.05 -16.54 -11.86
CA ILE A 106 -0.16 -15.49 -12.38
C ILE A 106 -0.45 -14.15 -11.70
N GLN A 107 -1.72 -13.81 -11.51
CA GLN A 107 -2.12 -12.58 -10.83
C GLN A 107 -1.67 -12.56 -9.36
N GLU A 108 -1.82 -13.68 -8.64
CA GLU A 108 -1.32 -13.82 -7.27
C GLU A 108 0.21 -13.61 -7.22
N GLY A 109 0.94 -14.27 -8.13
CA GLY A 109 2.39 -14.12 -8.23
C GLY A 109 2.82 -12.68 -8.55
N HIS A 110 2.07 -11.97 -9.39
CA HIS A 110 2.29 -10.55 -9.67
C HIS A 110 2.13 -9.68 -8.42
N LEU A 111 1.03 -9.86 -7.67
CA LEU A 111 0.80 -9.11 -6.43
C LEU A 111 1.88 -9.41 -5.38
N ALA A 112 2.29 -10.67 -5.23
CA ALA A 112 3.38 -11.06 -4.34
C ALA A 112 4.73 -10.45 -4.75
N HIS A 113 5.01 -10.35 -6.05
CA HIS A 113 6.19 -9.68 -6.56
C HIS A 113 6.19 -8.19 -6.18
N LEU A 114 5.09 -7.47 -6.44
CA LEU A 114 4.98 -6.05 -6.11
C LEU A 114 5.15 -5.78 -4.60
N GLY A 115 4.49 -6.58 -3.76
CA GLY A 115 4.63 -6.50 -2.30
C GLY A 115 6.09 -6.68 -1.86
N LYS A 116 6.77 -7.70 -2.40
CA LYS A 116 8.20 -7.93 -2.12
C LYS A 116 9.10 -6.77 -2.58
N MET A 117 8.82 -6.16 -3.73
CA MET A 117 9.61 -5.01 -4.20
C MET A 117 9.47 -3.81 -3.26
N TYR A 118 8.27 -3.60 -2.72
CA TYR A 118 8.01 -2.58 -1.72
C TYR A 118 8.74 -2.88 -0.40
N GLU A 119 8.58 -4.08 0.15
CA GLU A 119 9.23 -4.50 1.41
C GLU A 119 10.75 -4.40 1.37
N LEU A 120 11.36 -4.72 0.22
CA LEU A 120 12.80 -4.62 0.02
C LEU A 120 13.29 -3.20 -0.29
N GLY A 121 12.38 -2.23 -0.45
CA GLY A 121 12.70 -0.84 -0.79
C GLY A 121 13.18 -0.66 -2.24
N TYR A 122 12.90 -1.62 -3.12
CA TYR A 122 13.21 -1.51 -4.55
C TYR A 122 12.15 -0.75 -5.34
N ALA A 123 10.91 -0.69 -4.85
CA ALA A 123 9.83 0.10 -5.42
C ALA A 123 9.09 0.87 -4.33
N ASP A 124 8.72 2.12 -4.60
CA ASP A 124 8.07 2.99 -3.60
C ASP A 124 6.54 3.01 -3.78
N ILE A 125 6.05 2.96 -5.03
CA ILE A 125 4.62 3.06 -5.35
C ILE A 125 4.30 2.12 -6.52
N SER A 126 3.26 1.30 -6.36
CA SER A 126 2.70 0.47 -7.43
C SER A 126 1.17 0.52 -7.39
N GLY A 127 0.52 0.53 -8.55
CA GLY A 127 -0.93 0.51 -8.62
C GLY A 127 -1.50 0.38 -10.03
N PRO A 128 -2.72 -0.17 -10.17
CA PRO A 128 -3.40 -0.24 -11.46
C PRO A 128 -3.96 1.13 -11.87
N PHE A 129 -4.14 1.32 -13.17
CA PHE A 129 -5.02 2.39 -13.67
C PHE A 129 -6.48 1.98 -13.50
N GLY A 130 -7.36 2.97 -13.31
CA GLY A 130 -8.79 2.75 -13.09
C GLY A 130 -9.62 2.58 -14.35
N ASP A 131 -9.02 2.74 -15.53
CA ASP A 131 -9.67 2.58 -16.83
C ASP A 131 -9.25 1.26 -17.51
N ASP A 132 -9.89 0.95 -18.65
CA ASP A 132 -9.55 -0.24 -19.44
C ASP A 132 -8.53 0.06 -20.56
N GLY A 133 -7.57 0.95 -20.29
CA GLY A 133 -6.54 1.34 -21.25
C GLY A 133 -5.50 0.25 -21.54
N ASP A 134 -4.63 0.53 -22.51
CA ASP A 134 -3.48 -0.35 -22.83
C ASP A 134 -2.47 -0.39 -21.69
N ILE A 135 -2.33 0.70 -20.94
CA ILE A 135 -1.52 0.75 -19.73
C ILE A 135 -2.38 0.30 -18.56
N ARG A 136 -1.98 -0.81 -17.92
CA ARG A 136 -2.72 -1.48 -16.85
C ARG A 136 -2.35 -0.95 -15.47
N GLY A 137 -1.16 -0.38 -15.33
CA GLY A 137 -0.70 0.20 -14.08
C GLY A 137 0.69 0.81 -14.19
N ILE A 138 1.19 1.26 -13.05
CA ILE A 138 2.54 1.77 -12.89
C ILE A 138 3.23 1.14 -11.69
N THR A 139 4.55 1.07 -11.76
CA THR A 139 5.44 0.83 -10.62
C THR A 139 6.59 1.84 -10.68
N ILE A 140 6.88 2.49 -9.55
CA ILE A 140 8.01 3.43 -9.41
C ILE A 140 9.14 2.70 -8.69
N TYR A 141 10.16 2.29 -9.44
CA TYR A 141 11.36 1.67 -8.88
C TYR A 141 12.33 2.70 -8.30
N ASN A 142 12.78 2.46 -7.08
CA ASN A 142 13.75 3.23 -6.31
C ASN A 142 15.08 2.46 -6.26
N VAL A 143 15.78 2.45 -7.41
CA VAL A 143 17.05 1.74 -7.61
C VAL A 143 18.03 2.65 -8.35
N PRO A 144 19.35 2.41 -8.25
CA PRO A 144 20.35 3.34 -8.83
C PRO A 144 20.44 3.31 -10.36
N THR A 145 19.96 2.26 -11.03
CA THR A 145 20.16 2.10 -12.48
C THR A 145 18.94 1.54 -13.21
N LEU A 146 18.78 1.95 -14.48
CA LEU A 146 17.73 1.44 -15.38
C LEU A 146 17.82 -0.08 -15.52
N LYS A 147 19.04 -0.62 -15.65
CA LYS A 147 19.28 -2.06 -15.78
C LYS A 147 18.73 -2.84 -14.57
N MET A 148 18.87 -2.30 -13.37
CA MET A 148 18.32 -2.92 -12.16
C MET A 148 16.79 -2.88 -12.17
N ALA A 149 16.20 -1.73 -12.48
CA ALA A 149 14.73 -1.60 -12.59
C ALA A 149 14.17 -2.58 -13.64
N ASP A 150 14.79 -2.64 -14.82
CA ASP A 150 14.42 -3.56 -15.91
C ASP A 150 14.51 -5.03 -15.48
N SER A 151 15.60 -5.40 -14.79
CA SER A 151 15.80 -6.78 -14.32
C SER A 151 14.75 -7.18 -13.27
N LEU A 152 14.43 -6.27 -12.34
CA LEU A 152 13.41 -6.50 -11.31
C LEU A 152 12.02 -6.61 -11.95
N ALA A 153 11.64 -5.69 -12.83
CA ALA A 153 10.36 -5.72 -13.52
C ALA A 153 10.18 -6.99 -14.37
N LYS A 154 11.23 -7.43 -15.09
CA LYS A 154 11.21 -8.69 -15.86
C LYS A 154 11.18 -9.95 -14.99
N SER A 155 11.43 -9.83 -13.69
CA SER A 155 11.35 -10.96 -12.76
C SER A 155 9.92 -11.29 -12.32
N ASP A 156 8.97 -10.36 -12.56
CA ASP A 156 7.56 -10.48 -12.26
C ASP A 156 6.89 -11.66 -13.00
N PRO A 157 6.12 -12.52 -12.32
CA PRO A 157 5.39 -13.63 -12.95
C PRO A 157 4.46 -13.21 -14.11
N ALA A 158 3.77 -12.07 -14.00
CA ALA A 158 2.89 -11.60 -15.07
C ALA A 158 3.67 -11.12 -16.30
N VAL A 159 4.88 -10.58 -16.11
CA VAL A 159 5.77 -10.21 -17.21
C VAL A 159 6.36 -11.45 -17.86
N LYS A 160 6.84 -12.42 -17.07
CA LYS A 160 7.36 -13.70 -17.59
C LYS A 160 6.31 -14.49 -18.37
N ALA A 161 5.06 -14.44 -17.94
CA ALA A 161 3.94 -15.08 -18.63
C ALA A 161 3.48 -14.33 -19.89
N GLY A 162 4.07 -13.16 -20.21
CA GLY A 162 3.68 -12.32 -21.35
C GLY A 162 2.29 -11.67 -21.21
N ARG A 163 1.72 -11.65 -19.99
CA ARG A 163 0.46 -10.95 -19.69
C ARG A 163 0.67 -9.46 -19.50
N ILE A 164 1.87 -9.07 -19.09
CA ILE A 164 2.32 -7.68 -18.96
C ILE A 164 3.57 -7.46 -19.80
N GLU A 165 3.60 -6.37 -20.55
CA GLU A 165 4.82 -5.81 -21.13
C GLU A 165 5.26 -4.59 -20.32
N VAL A 166 6.57 -4.38 -20.18
CA VAL A 166 7.09 -3.27 -19.35
C VAL A 166 7.78 -2.25 -20.24
N GLU A 167 7.44 -0.98 -20.04
CA GLU A 167 8.11 0.17 -20.62
C GLU A 167 8.64 1.06 -19.49
N ILE A 168 9.95 1.30 -19.42
CA ILE A 168 10.58 1.98 -18.27
C ILE A 168 11.26 3.27 -18.70
N HIS A 169 10.96 4.35 -17.98
CA HIS A 169 11.57 5.66 -18.18
C HIS A 169 12.27 6.16 -16.91
N PRO A 170 13.46 6.78 -17.02
CA PRO A 170 14.04 7.54 -15.91
C PRO A 170 13.14 8.75 -15.60
N TRP A 171 12.79 8.93 -14.34
CA TRP A 171 11.90 9.99 -13.89
C TRP A 171 12.45 10.65 -12.63
N TYR A 172 12.43 11.99 -12.56
CA TYR A 172 12.91 12.73 -11.40
C TYR A 172 11.75 13.21 -10.55
N ALA A 173 11.86 13.00 -9.24
CA ALA A 173 10.92 13.50 -8.25
C ALA A 173 11.64 13.97 -6.99
N ALA A 174 10.99 14.85 -6.24
CA ALA A 174 11.50 15.32 -4.96
C ALA A 174 11.59 14.15 -3.97
N LYS A 175 12.71 14.03 -3.26
CA LYS A 175 12.93 12.93 -2.32
C LYS A 175 11.97 13.03 -1.14
N GLY A 176 11.18 11.98 -0.93
CA GLY A 176 10.30 11.84 0.23
C GLY A 176 8.97 12.58 0.13
N PHE A 177 8.59 13.07 -1.06
CA PHE A 177 7.30 13.72 -1.24
C PHE A 177 6.15 12.68 -1.23
N PRO A 178 5.12 12.88 -0.40
CA PRO A 178 3.93 12.05 -0.42
C PRO A 178 2.94 12.52 -1.51
N LEU A 179 1.98 11.65 -1.85
CA LEU A 179 0.74 12.10 -2.48
C LEU A 179 -0.06 12.93 -1.47
N ARG A 180 -0.74 13.98 -1.94
CA ARG A 180 -1.52 14.92 -1.12
C ARG A 180 -2.99 14.56 -1.10
#